data_AF-A0A6S7B0X5-F1
#
_entry.id   AF-A0A6S7B0X5-F1
#
_cell.length_a   1.000
_cell.length_b   1.000
_cell.length_c   1.000
_cell.angle_alpha   90.00
_cell.angle_beta   90.00
_cell.angle_gamma   90.00
#
_symmetry.space_group_name_H-M   'P 1'
#
loop_
_entity.id
_entity.type
_entity.pdbx_description
1 polymer ?
#
loop_
_entity_poly.entity_id
_entity_poly.type
_entity_poly.pdbx_seq_one_letter_code
_entity_poly.pdbx_strand_id
1 'polypeptide(L)' 'MELATEIYKRMRAVEDVTRKDIIEKFIAEVKLTKAGASTYYQMIKDKHEPMGKK' A
#
# COMPACT_ATOMS: atom_id res chain seq x y z
N MET A 1 6.53 -9.83 3.60
CA MET A 1 6.49 -8.35 3.60
C MET A 1 6.60 -7.75 2.20
N GLU A 2 7.19 -8.44 1.22
CA GLU A 2 7.41 -7.90 -0.14
C GLU A 2 6.16 -7.86 -1.04
N LEU A 3 5.17 -8.74 -0.82
CA LEU A 3 3.91 -8.75 -1.59
C LEU A 3 3.13 -7.42 -1.51
N ALA A 4 3.02 -6.83 -0.32
CA ALA A 4 2.33 -5.54 -0.16
C ALA A 4 3.08 -4.42 -0.90
N THR A 5 4.42 -4.43 -0.90
CA THR A 5 5.22 -3.45 -1.63
C THR A 5 5.08 -3.62 -3.14
N GLU A 6 5.03 -4.86 -3.64
CA GLU A 6 4.79 -5.16 -5.05
C GLU A 6 3.40 -4.69 -5.51
N ILE A 7 2.36 -5.01 -4.74
CA ILE A 7 1.00 -4.56 -5.00
C ILE A 7 0.94 -3.03 -5.01
N TYR A 8 1.57 -2.35 -4.06
CA TYR A 8 1.61 -0.88 -4.02
C TYR A 8 2.29 -0.30 -5.26
N LYS A 9 3.44 -0.83 -5.69
CA LYS A 9 4.14 -0.37 -6.89
C LYS A 9 3.30 -0.58 -8.16
N ARG A 10 2.65 -1.75 -8.27
CA ARG A 10 1.81 -2.11 -9.42
C ARG A 10 0.54 -1.26 -9.47
N MET A 11 -0.05 -0.99 -8.32
CA MET A 11 -1.21 -0.12 -8.14
C MET A 11 -0.90 1.35 -8.43
N ARG A 12 0.27 1.86 -8.01
CA ARG A 12 0.68 3.25 -8.29
C ARG A 12 0.89 3.52 -9.77
N ALA A 13 1.17 2.49 -10.57
CA ALA A 13 1.29 2.59 -12.02
C ALA A 13 -0.07 2.66 -12.74
N VAL A 14 -1.18 2.44 -12.02
CA VAL A 14 -2.53 2.55 -12.56
C VAL A 14 -3.10 3.91 -12.16
N GLU A 15 -3.34 4.77 -13.15
CA GLU A 15 -4.14 5.99 -12.95
C GLU A 15 -5.55 5.59 -12.48
N ASP A 16 -6.07 6.28 -11.47
CA ASP A 16 -7.36 6.04 -10.79
C ASP A 16 -7.38 5.04 -9.63
N VAL A 17 -6.24 4.48 -9.23
CA VAL A 17 -6.21 3.67 -8.01
C VAL A 17 -6.32 4.54 -6.76
N THR A 18 -7.38 4.31 -5.99
CA THR A 18 -7.58 4.96 -4.69
C THR A 18 -6.93 4.17 -3.55
N ARG A 19 -6.64 4.85 -2.43
CA ARG A 19 -6.17 4.20 -1.19
C ARG A 19 -7.06 3.02 -0.79
N LYS A 20 -8.39 3.15 -0.96
CA LYS A 20 -9.34 2.09 -0.60
C LYS A 20 -9.10 0.82 -1.42
N ASP A 21 -8.87 0.95 -2.73
CA ASP A 21 -8.61 -0.18 -3.62
C ASP A 21 -7.32 -0.91 -3.24
N ILE A 22 -6.25 -0.15 -2.91
CA ILE A 22 -4.98 -0.71 -2.44
C ILE A 22 -5.15 -1.47 -1.12
N ILE A 23 -5.93 -0.93 -0.19
CA ILE A 23 -6.24 -1.57 1.10
C ILE A 23 -7.04 -2.86 0.90
N GLU A 24 -8.05 -2.85 0.03
CA GLU A 24 -8.82 -4.06 -0.29
C GLU A 24 -7.94 -5.11 -0.98
N LYS A 25 -7.05 -4.71 -1.89
CA LYS A 25 -6.06 -5.62 -2.49
C LYS A 25 -5.12 -6.22 -1.45
N PHE A 26 -4.66 -5.44 -0.48
CA PHE A 26 -3.83 -5.96 0.62
C PHE A 26 -4.57 -6.96 1.50
N ILE A 27 -5.86 -6.75 1.76
CA ILE A 27 -6.67 -7.71 2.50
C ILE A 27 -6.86 -8.99 1.69
N ALA A 28 -7.10 -8.89 0.39
CA ALA A 28 -7.34 -10.04 -0.48
C ALA A 28 -6.06 -10.87 -0.76
N GLU A 29 -4.96 -10.22 -1.16
CA GLU A 29 -3.71 -10.88 -1.58
C GLU A 29 -2.79 -11.22 -0.39
N VAL A 30 -2.64 -10.29 0.55
CA VAL A 30 -1.70 -10.45 1.69
C VAL A 30 -2.42 -11.06 2.90
N LYS A 31 -3.74 -11.29 2.81
CA LYS A 31 -4.60 -11.75 3.92
C LYS A 31 -4.42 -10.90 5.17
N LEU A 32 -4.13 -9.61 4.99
CA LEU A 32 -4.00 -8.66 6.08
C LEU A 32 -5.37 -8.30 6.63
N THR A 33 -5.43 -8.01 7.94
CA THR A 33 -6.63 -7.38 8.52
C THR A 33 -6.75 -5.95 7.99
N LYS A 34 -7.96 -5.38 7.99
CA LYS A 34 -8.17 -3.98 7.54
C LYS A 34 -7.27 -2.98 8.26
N ALA A 35 -7.02 -3.20 9.55
CA ALA A 35 -6.07 -2.43 10.34
C ALA A 35 -4.62 -2.67 9.87
N GLY A 36 -4.22 -3.94 9.67
CA GLY A 36 -2.89 -4.30 9.16
C GLY A 36 -2.62 -3.71 7.77
N ALA A 37 -3.56 -3.82 6.84
CA ALA A 37 -3.47 -3.24 5.50
C ALA A 37 -3.32 -1.71 5.54
N SER A 38 -4.04 -1.04 6.44
CA SER A 38 -3.93 0.43 6.63
C SER A 38 -2.57 0.84 7.13
N THR A 39 -2.03 0.11 8.11
CA THR A 39 -0.67 0.34 8.62
C THR A 39 0.38 0.07 7.54
N TYR A 40 0.25 -1.03 6.80
CA TYR A 40 1.18 -1.40 5.73
C TYR A 40 1.20 -0.36 4.60
N TYR A 41 0.03 0.09 4.15
CA TYR A 41 -0.07 1.14 3.14
C TYR A 41 0.71 2.40 3.57
N GLN A 42 0.53 2.82 4.82
CA GLN A 42 1.20 4.01 5.34
C GLN A 42 2.71 3.82 5.45
N MET A 43 3.18 2.65 5.91
CA MET A 43 4.61 2.33 5.97
C MET A 43 5.26 2.27 4.57
N ILE A 44 4.59 1.64 3.59
CA ILE A 44 5.09 1.50 2.22
C ILE A 44 5.13 2.88 1.55
N LYS A 45 4.07 3.68 1.73
CA LYS A 45 4.01 5.05 1.25
C LYS A 45 5.14 5.89 1.85
N ASP A 46 5.34 5.85 3.16
CA ASP A 46 6.41 6.60 3.85
C ASP A 46 7.83 6.19 3.38
N LYS A 47 8.03 4.89 3.10
CA LYS A 47 9.29 4.39 2.54
C LYS A 47 9.52 4.78 1.07
N HIS A 48 8.48 4.81 0.25
CA HIS A 48 8.59 5.03 -1.20
C HIS A 48 8.46 6.49 -1.61
N GLU A 49 7.71 7.27 -0.84
CA GLU A 49 7.66 8.71 -0.90
C GLU A 49 8.26 9.20 0.41
N PRO A 50 9.60 9.22 0.55
CA PRO A 50 10.22 9.93 1.65
C PRO A 50 9.87 11.40 1.44
N MET A 51 8.72 11.81 1.98
CA MET A 51 8.35 13.20 2.09
C MET A 51 9.47 13.80 2.93
N GLY A 52 10.33 14.55 2.26
CA GLY A 52 11.60 15.03 2.81
C GLY A 52 11.34 15.55 4.22
N LYS A 53 11.93 14.87 5.21
CA LYS A 53 11.96 15.37 6.57
C LYS A 53 12.58 16.77 6.52
N LYS A 54 11.74 17.76 6.76
CA LYS A 54 12.13 19.11 7.14
C LYS A 54 12.25 19.15 8.66
#